data_AF-A0A398DRT8-F1
#
_entry.id   AF-A0A398DRT8-F1
#
_cell.length_a   1.000
_cell.length_b   1.000
_cell.length_c   1.000
_cell.angle_alpha   90.00
_cell.angle_beta   90.00
_cell.angle_gamma   90.00
#
_symmetry.space_group_name_H-M   'P 1'
#
loop_
_entity.id
_entity.type
_entity.pdbx_description
1 polymer ?
#
loop_
_entity_poly.entity_id
_entity_poly.type
_entity_poly.pdbx_seq_one_letter_code
_entity_poly.pdbx_strand_id
1 'polypeptide(L)'
;MGFKENVEVLLSRSHRSQRELAAAAGISSGRISQILSTPTSPTLATVTKIAAAFGLNAADMVRDKRLPAPGDELELALRHQGDLNTEDIQAVYAFIAYIRDARPKRNRHGK
;
A
#
# COMPACT_ATOMS: atom_id res chain seq x y z
N MET A 1 -3.32 3.42 -5.47
CA MET A 1 -2.54 4.43 -6.24
C MET A 1 -1.15 3.87 -6.36
N GLY A 2 -0.63 3.73 -7.58
CA GLY A 2 0.69 3.16 -7.81
C GLY A 2 1.80 4.13 -7.45
N PHE A 3 3.03 3.62 -7.44
CA PHE A 3 4.22 4.43 -7.18
C PHE A 3 4.33 5.62 -8.14
N LYS A 4 4.00 5.41 -9.43
CA LYS A 4 3.97 6.47 -10.45
C LYS A 4 3.02 7.60 -10.04
N GLU A 5 1.76 7.30 -9.75
CA GLU A 5 0.76 8.33 -9.40
C GLU A 5 1.21 9.12 -8.17
N ASN A 6 1.83 8.46 -7.18
CA ASN A 6 2.35 9.14 -6.00
C ASN A 6 3.45 10.16 -6.36
N VAL A 7 4.36 9.82 -7.28
CA VAL A 7 5.40 10.75 -7.75
C VAL A 7 4.78 11.93 -8.51
N GLU A 8 3.79 11.69 -9.38
CA GLU A 8 3.11 12.76 -10.15
C GLU A 8 2.38 13.76 -9.23
N VAL A 9 1.69 13.24 -8.20
CA VAL A 9 1.02 14.07 -7.20
C VAL A 9 2.02 14.92 -6.42
N LEU A 10 3.16 14.34 -6.02
CA LEU A 10 4.20 15.06 -5.28
C LEU A 10 4.89 16.13 -6.14
N LEU A 11 5.15 15.85 -7.43
CA LEU A 11 5.69 16.85 -8.36
C LEU A 11 4.71 18.02 -8.54
N SER A 12 3.43 17.73 -8.72
CA SER A 12 2.38 18.75 -8.87
C SER A 12 2.26 19.65 -7.63
N ARG A 13 2.40 19.07 -6.43
CA ARG A 13 2.35 19.83 -5.16
C ARG A 13 3.62 20.63 -4.89
N SER A 14 4.78 20.06 -5.20
CA SER A 14 6.08 20.68 -4.91
C SER A 14 6.52 21.70 -5.96
N HIS A 15 5.81 21.82 -7.08
CA HIS A 15 6.16 22.70 -8.21
C HIS A 15 7.56 22.44 -8.78
N ARG A 16 8.13 21.26 -8.52
CA ARG A 16 9.43 20.83 -9.04
C ARG A 16 9.28 20.18 -10.40
N SER A 17 10.24 20.41 -11.27
CA SER A 17 10.43 19.68 -12.51
C SER A 17 10.99 18.28 -12.26
N GLN A 18 10.83 17.38 -13.23
CA GLN A 18 11.44 16.04 -13.18
C GLN A 18 12.98 16.10 -13.08
N ARG A 19 13.61 17.14 -13.67
CA ARG A 19 15.06 17.36 -13.58
C ARG A 19 15.51 17.73 -12.18
N GLU A 20 14.76 18.58 -11.50
CA GLU A 20 15.04 18.95 -10.11
C GLU A 20 14.82 17.77 -9.17
N LEU A 21 13.79 16.95 -9.41
CA LEU A 21 13.61 15.69 -8.67
C LEU A 21 14.79 14.72 -8.92
N ALA A 22 15.21 14.55 -10.17
CA ALA A 22 16.34 13.70 -10.53
C ALA A 22 17.62 14.11 -9.78
N ALA A 23 17.91 15.42 -9.77
CA ALA A 23 19.04 15.99 -9.04
C ALA A 23 18.93 15.75 -7.53
N ALA A 24 17.76 16.05 -6.94
CA ALA A 24 17.54 15.89 -5.50
C ALA A 24 17.60 14.42 -5.03
N ALA A 25 17.12 13.49 -5.86
CA ALA A 25 17.13 12.05 -5.56
C ALA A 25 18.46 11.35 -5.90
N GLY A 26 19.38 12.03 -6.59
CA GLY A 26 20.60 11.40 -7.11
C GLY A 26 20.31 10.25 -8.08
N ILE A 27 19.36 10.47 -8.99
CA ILE A 27 18.89 9.53 -10.02
C ILE A 27 18.99 10.21 -11.39
N SER A 28 19.26 9.45 -12.46
CA SER A 28 19.28 10.03 -13.81
C SER A 28 17.90 10.49 -14.26
N SER A 29 17.85 11.61 -15.00
CA SER A 29 16.62 12.15 -15.59
C SER A 29 15.90 11.13 -16.48
N GLY A 30 16.65 10.31 -17.23
CA GLY A 30 16.09 9.21 -18.03
C GLY A 30 15.36 8.17 -17.19
N ARG A 31 15.86 7.84 -16.00
CA ARG A 31 15.21 6.88 -15.10
C ARG A 31 13.96 7.45 -14.44
N ILE A 32 13.94 8.74 -14.10
CA ILE A 32 12.71 9.43 -13.67
C ILE A 32 11.67 9.44 -14.79
N SER A 33 12.07 9.78 -16.03
CA SER A 33 11.18 9.75 -17.19
C SER A 33 10.62 8.35 -17.46
N GLN A 34 11.44 7.30 -17.32
CA GLN A 34 11.01 5.91 -17.47
C GLN A 34 9.97 5.49 -16.42
N ILE A 35 10.18 5.87 -15.15
CA ILE A 35 9.25 5.62 -14.03
C ILE A 35 7.88 6.27 -14.30
N LEU A 36 7.86 7.47 -14.87
CA LEU A 36 6.63 8.21 -15.14
C LEU A 36 5.96 7.78 -16.44
N SER A 37 6.74 7.29 -17.42
CA SER A 37 6.21 6.91 -18.73
C SER A 37 5.74 5.47 -18.82
N THR A 38 6.37 4.55 -18.08
CA THR A 38 6.05 3.12 -18.11
C THR A 38 5.64 2.62 -16.73
N PRO A 39 4.64 1.72 -16.62
CA PRO A 39 4.35 1.01 -15.38
C PRO A 39 5.52 0.07 -15.05
N THR A 40 6.58 0.61 -14.47
CA THR A 40 7.75 -0.13 -14.01
C THR A 40 7.70 -0.25 -12.50
N SER A 41 8.00 -1.44 -11.98
CA SER A 41 8.21 -1.64 -10.54
C SER A 41 9.64 -1.20 -10.21
N PRO A 42 9.83 -0.03 -9.56
CA PRO A 42 11.17 0.45 -9.23
C PRO A 42 11.76 -0.40 -8.11
N THR A 43 13.09 -0.47 -8.06
CA THR A 43 13.77 -1.12 -6.92
C THR A 43 13.53 -0.32 -5.64
N LEU A 44 13.56 -1.00 -4.49
CA LEU A 44 13.43 -0.34 -3.17
C LEU A 44 14.44 0.81 -3.02
N ALA A 45 15.68 0.63 -3.47
CA ALA A 45 16.69 1.70 -3.47
C ALA A 45 16.26 2.94 -4.27
N THR A 46 15.57 2.75 -5.41
CA THR A 46 15.04 3.84 -6.23
C THR A 46 13.89 4.54 -5.51
N VAL A 47 12.97 3.76 -4.92
CA VAL A 47 11.85 4.27 -4.12
C VAL A 47 12.35 5.11 -2.95
N THR A 48 13.32 4.61 -2.18
CA THR A 48 13.88 5.30 -1.01
C THR A 48 14.53 6.63 -1.38
N LYS A 49 15.28 6.67 -2.49
CA LYS A 49 15.92 7.90 -2.98
C LYS A 49 14.91 8.96 -3.38
N ILE A 50 13.85 8.56 -4.09
CA ILE A 50 12.78 9.47 -4.52
C ILE A 50 11.99 9.97 -3.29
N ALA A 51 11.67 9.07 -2.35
CA ALA A 51 10.99 9.44 -1.11
C ALA A 51 11.80 10.47 -0.30
N ALA A 52 13.10 10.24 -0.14
CA ALA A 52 13.99 11.13 0.59
C ALA A 52 14.06 12.53 -0.04
N ALA A 53 13.97 12.66 -1.38
CA ALA A 53 13.93 13.95 -2.06
C ALA A 53 12.69 14.79 -1.71
N PHE A 54 11.63 14.16 -1.20
CA PHE A 54 10.41 14.79 -0.69
C PHE A 54 10.33 14.81 0.84
N GLY A 55 11.37 14.36 1.56
CA GLY A 55 11.37 14.24 3.02
C GLY A 55 10.47 13.12 3.54
N LEU A 56 10.16 12.12 2.71
CA LEU A 56 9.31 10.98 3.04
C LEU A 56 10.14 9.70 3.21
N ASN A 57 9.52 8.66 3.78
CA ASN A 57 10.10 7.32 3.79
C ASN A 57 9.57 6.47 2.62
N ALA A 58 10.22 5.34 2.33
CA ALA A 58 9.82 4.47 1.22
C ALA A 58 8.39 3.93 1.38
N ALA A 59 7.94 3.65 2.62
CA ALA A 59 6.60 3.12 2.87
C ALA A 59 5.49 4.11 2.50
N ASP A 60 5.74 5.42 2.63
CA ASP A 60 4.80 6.47 2.21
C ASP A 60 4.56 6.45 0.69
N MET A 61 5.54 6.02 -0.09
CA MET A 61 5.46 5.99 -1.56
C MET A 61 4.85 4.71 -2.14
N VAL A 62 4.89 3.62 -1.39
CA VAL A 62 4.37 2.30 -1.81
C VAL A 62 3.08 1.95 -1.06
N ARG A 63 2.54 2.89 -0.26
CA ARG A 63 1.24 2.76 0.40
C ARG A 63 0.14 2.67 -0.66
N ASP A 64 -0.09 1.45 -1.12
CA ASP A 64 -1.25 1.13 -1.91
C ASP A 64 -2.44 1.32 -0.98
N LYS A 65 -3.29 2.31 -1.27
CA LYS A 65 -4.67 2.28 -0.79
C LYS A 65 -5.39 1.10 -1.46
N ARG A 66 -4.90 -0.13 -1.26
CA ARG A 66 -5.83 -1.24 -1.15
C ARG A 66 -6.66 -0.85 0.06
N LEU A 67 -7.97 -0.77 -0.13
CA LEU A 67 -8.88 -0.94 0.98
C LEU A 67 -8.32 -2.15 1.74
N PRO A 68 -7.96 -2.00 3.03
CA PRO A 68 -7.37 -3.10 3.76
C PRO A 68 -8.32 -4.28 3.55
N ALA A 69 -7.79 -5.48 3.29
CA ALA A 69 -8.68 -6.63 3.25
C ALA A 69 -9.48 -6.61 4.58
N PRO A 70 -10.72 -7.09 4.64
CA PRO A 70 -11.48 -7.05 5.90
C PRO A 70 -10.71 -7.58 7.11
N GLY A 71 -9.75 -8.50 6.89
CA GLY A 71 -8.80 -8.97 7.90
C GLY A 71 -7.76 -7.93 8.36
N ASP A 72 -7.27 -7.07 7.47
CA ASP A 72 -6.30 -6.01 7.76
C ASP A 72 -6.95 -4.86 8.56
N GLU A 73 -8.24 -4.54 8.32
CA GLU A 73 -9.00 -3.57 9.13
C GLU A 73 -9.23 -4.10 10.55
N LEU A 74 -9.60 -5.38 10.66
CA LEU A 74 -9.70 -6.06 11.94
C LEU A 74 -8.36 -6.08 12.64
N GLU A 75 -7.27 -6.46 11.97
CA GLU A 75 -5.94 -6.48 12.56
C GLU A 75 -5.48 -5.09 13.04
N LEU A 76 -5.78 -4.03 12.27
CA LEU A 76 -5.49 -2.65 12.66
C LEU A 76 -6.33 -2.19 13.87
N ALA A 77 -7.62 -2.52 13.89
CA ALA A 77 -8.51 -2.21 15.02
C ALA A 77 -8.07 -2.96 16.30
N LEU A 78 -7.69 -4.22 16.17
CA LEU A 78 -7.23 -5.07 17.27
C LEU A 78 -5.86 -4.61 17.80
N ARG A 79 -4.94 -4.18 16.93
CA ARG A 79 -3.65 -3.56 17.33
C ARG A 79 -3.83 -2.26 18.11
N HIS A 80 -4.91 -1.52 17.87
CA HIS A 80 -5.19 -0.28 18.58
C HIS A 80 -5.83 -0.49 19.97
N GLN A 81 -6.46 -1.64 20.21
CA GLN A 81 -7.18 -1.89 21.46
C GLN A 81 -6.36 -2.54 22.56
N GLY A 82 -5.14 -3.01 22.31
CA GLY A 82 -4.15 -3.34 23.34
C GLY A 82 -4.43 -4.56 24.23
N ASP A 83 -5.69 -4.89 24.54
CA ASP A 83 -6.08 -5.95 25.47
C ASP A 83 -7.31 -6.68 24.93
N LEU A 84 -7.11 -7.66 24.05
CA LEU A 84 -8.13 -8.67 23.78
C LEU A 84 -7.94 -9.78 24.79
N ASN A 85 -8.92 -9.96 25.67
CA ASN A 85 -8.90 -11.07 26.59
C ASN A 85 -9.32 -12.37 25.88
N THR A 86 -9.23 -13.49 26.59
CA THR A 86 -9.57 -14.80 26.00
C THR A 86 -11.02 -14.89 25.53
N GLU A 87 -11.97 -14.21 26.17
CA GLU A 87 -13.38 -14.21 25.77
C GLU A 87 -13.59 -13.44 24.47
N ASP A 88 -12.92 -12.30 24.30
CA ASP A 88 -12.96 -11.52 23.06
C ASP A 88 -12.44 -12.34 21.88
N ILE A 89 -11.34 -13.07 22.09
CA ILE A 89 -10.75 -13.97 21.10
C ILE A 89 -11.74 -15.10 20.74
N GLN A 90 -12.41 -15.70 21.72
CA GLN A 90 -13.40 -16.76 21.47
C GLN A 90 -14.63 -16.23 20.72
N ALA A 91 -15.11 -15.02 21.05
CA ALA A 91 -16.23 -14.39 20.36
C ALA A 91 -15.93 -14.16 18.86
N VAL A 92 -14.70 -13.71 18.55
CA VAL A 92 -14.25 -13.55 17.16
C VAL A 92 -14.18 -14.89 16.44
N TYR A 93 -13.63 -15.94 17.06
CA TYR A 93 -13.61 -17.28 16.45
C TYR A 93 -15.01 -17.85 16.20
N ALA A 94 -15.93 -17.68 17.16
CA ALA A 94 -17.32 -18.11 17.00
C ALA A 94 -18.02 -17.38 15.84
N PHE A 95 -17.78 -16.08 15.70
CA PHE A 95 -18.31 -15.30 14.58
C PHE A 95 -17.73 -15.74 13.22
N ILE A 96 -16.43 -15.98 13.14
CA ILE A 96 -15.79 -16.49 11.91
C ILE A 96 -16.35 -17.87 11.54
N ALA A 97 -16.54 -18.76 12.51
CA ALA A 97 -17.13 -20.08 12.29
C ALA A 97 -18.58 -19.98 11.80
N TYR A 98 -19.39 -19.14 12.44
CA TYR A 98 -20.76 -18.87 12.00
C TYR A 98 -20.83 -18.38 10.55
N ILE A 99 -20.00 -17.40 10.17
CA ILE A 99 -19.97 -16.90 8.79
C ILE A 99 -19.50 -17.97 7.80
N ARG A 100 -18.59 -18.87 8.20
CA ARG A 100 -18.12 -19.96 7.36
C ARG A 100 -19.21 -20.99 7.09
N ASP A 101 -20.01 -21.32 8.10
CA ASP A 101 -21.09 -22.29 8.00
C ASP A 101 -22.36 -21.69 7.38
N ALA A 102 -22.62 -20.40 7.62
CA ALA A 102 -23.74 -19.67 7.02
C ALA A 102 -23.52 -19.35 5.53
N ARG A 103 -22.28 -19.41 5.02
CA ARG A 103 -22.02 -19.28 3.59
C ARG A 103 -22.37 -20.58 2.89
N PRO A 104 -23.33 -20.59 1.94
CA PRO A 104 -23.62 -21.81 1.18
C PRO A 104 -22.35 -22.27 0.47
N LYS A 105 -21.99 -23.55 0.63
CA LYS A 105 -20.95 -24.19 -0.17
C LYS A 105 -21.31 -23.97 -1.63
N ARG A 106 -20.57 -23.07 -2.31
CA ARG A 106 -20.74 -22.83 -3.73
C ARG A 106 -20.42 -24.14 -4.44
N ASN A 107 -21.45 -24.91 -4.76
CA ASN A 107 -21.33 -26.15 -5.51
C ASN A 107 -20.60 -25.82 -6.81
N ARG A 108 -19.34 -26.25 -6.93
CA ARG A 108 -18.70 -26.39 -8.23
C ARG A 108 -19.38 -27.57 -8.91
N HIS A 109 -20.48 -27.29 -9.58
CA HIS A 109 -21.10 -28.14 -10.58
C HIS A 109 -21.51 -27.25 -11.75
N GLY A 110 -20.98 -27.58 -12.92
CA GLY A 110 -21.34 -26.93 -14.18
C GLY A 110 -20.16 -26.93 -15.15
N LYS A 111 -20.21 -27.89 -16.06
CA LYS A 111 -19.32 -28.21 -17.19
C LYS A 111 -18.59 -27.04 -17.85
#